data_AF-A0A8I5T7S7-F1
#
_entry.id   AF-A0A8I5T7S7-F1
#
_cell.length_a   1.000
_cell.length_b   1.000
_cell.length_c   1.000
_cell.angle_alpha   90.00
_cell.angle_beta   90.00
_cell.angle_gamma   90.00
#
_symmetry.space_group_name_H-M   'P 1'
#
loop_
_entity.id
_entity.type
_entity.pdbx_description
1 polymer ?
#
loop_
_entity_poly.entity_id
_entity_poly.type
_entity_poly.pdbx_seq_one_letter_code
_entity_poly.pdbx_strand_id
1 'polypeptide(L)'
;MACTAVRFPAKQDRFICIYPAYLNNKKTIAEGRRIPISKAVENPTATEIQDVCSEVGLNIFLEKNKMYSREWNRDVHYRGRVRVQLKQEDGSLCLVQFPSCKSVMLYAAEIIPKLKRRTQKTGGGDQSLQQGEGSKKRERKEKEVTSYQHQVCGTTVRDMNGVSNLY
;
A
#
# COMPACT_ATOMS: atom_id res chain seq x y z
N MET A 1 -24.16 -31.93 -2.92
CA MET A 1 -22.87 -32.61 -2.64
C MET A 1 -21.84 -31.54 -2.27
N ALA A 2 -21.74 -31.17 -1.00
CA ALA A 2 -20.68 -30.27 -0.56
C ALA A 2 -19.40 -31.09 -0.41
N CYS A 3 -18.47 -30.99 -1.38
CA CYS A 3 -17.12 -31.49 -1.19
C CYS A 3 -16.55 -30.83 0.07
N THR A 4 -16.39 -31.60 1.15
CA THR A 4 -15.61 -31.21 2.32
C THR A 4 -14.15 -31.17 1.88
N ALA A 5 -13.76 -30.09 1.21
CA ALA A 5 -12.38 -29.88 0.81
C ALA A 5 -11.50 -30.09 2.04
N VAL A 6 -10.62 -31.09 2.01
CA VAL A 6 -9.71 -31.40 3.11
C VAL A 6 -8.92 -30.13 3.42
N ARG A 7 -9.22 -29.55 4.58
CA ARG A 7 -8.72 -28.22 4.96
C ARG A 7 -7.33 -28.38 5.55
N PHE A 8 -6.31 -28.31 4.72
CA PHE A 8 -4.92 -28.34 5.18
C PHE A 8 -4.53 -26.98 5.81
N PRO A 9 -4.00 -26.97 7.03
CA PRO A 9 -3.55 -25.74 7.73
C PRO A 9 -2.37 -25.04 7.07
N ALA A 10 -1.53 -25.75 6.32
CA ALA A 10 -0.39 -25.17 5.61
C ALA A 10 -0.73 -24.48 4.28
N LYS A 11 -1.99 -24.55 3.82
CA LYS A 11 -2.39 -23.79 2.62
C LYS A 11 -2.33 -22.30 2.91
N GLN A 12 -1.81 -21.52 1.96
CA GLN A 12 -1.64 -20.07 2.08
C GLN A 12 -2.93 -19.36 2.47
N ASP A 13 -4.10 -19.85 2.06
CA ASP A 13 -5.42 -19.30 2.39
C ASP A 13 -5.79 -19.40 3.88
N ARG A 14 -5.15 -20.32 4.62
CA ARG A 14 -5.39 -20.54 6.06
C ARG A 14 -4.41 -19.76 6.95
N PHE A 15 -3.42 -19.11 6.35
CA PHE A 15 -2.47 -18.29 7.10
C PHE A 15 -3.21 -17.15 7.81
N ILE A 16 -2.72 -16.73 8.97
CA ILE A 16 -3.33 -15.62 9.67
C ILE A 16 -3.00 -14.31 8.96
N CYS A 17 -3.90 -13.32 9.02
CA CYS A 17 -3.64 -11.98 8.51
C CYS A 17 -3.13 -11.07 9.63
N ILE A 18 -2.06 -10.34 9.37
CA ILE A 18 -1.61 -9.23 10.20
C ILE A 18 -1.58 -7.98 9.32
N TYR A 19 -2.35 -6.97 9.72
CA TYR A 19 -2.32 -5.65 9.12
C TYR A 19 -1.52 -4.68 10.01
N PRO A 20 -0.83 -3.68 9.45
CA PRO A 20 -0.10 -2.69 10.23
C PRO A 20 -0.96 -1.96 11.27
N ALA A 21 -2.23 -1.71 10.93
CA ALA A 21 -3.20 -1.09 11.84
C ALA A 21 -3.39 -1.83 13.17
N TYR A 22 -3.13 -3.15 13.23
CA TYR A 22 -3.30 -3.94 14.45
C TYR A 22 -2.27 -3.57 15.53
N LEU A 23 -1.08 -3.16 15.09
CA LEU A 23 0.07 -2.86 15.94
C LEU A 23 0.25 -1.36 16.19
N ASN A 24 -0.49 -0.50 15.49
CA ASN A 24 -0.31 0.94 15.53
C ASN A 24 -0.87 1.55 16.83
N ASN A 25 -0.03 2.30 17.55
CA ASN A 25 -0.41 2.98 18.80
C ASN A 25 -1.29 4.23 18.58
N LYS A 26 -1.23 4.85 17.40
CA LYS A 26 -2.06 6.02 17.02
C LYS A 26 -3.50 5.64 16.68
N LYS A 27 -3.79 4.34 16.53
CA LYS A 27 -5.13 3.84 16.22
C LYS A 27 -5.84 3.34 17.47
N THR A 28 -7.13 3.65 17.54
CA THR A 28 -8.06 3.13 18.54
C THR A 28 -8.44 1.67 18.25
N ILE A 29 -9.12 1.03 19.20
CA ILE A 29 -9.65 -0.34 19.01
C ILE A 29 -10.70 -0.35 17.88
N ALA A 30 -11.52 0.71 17.78
CA ALA A 30 -12.51 0.87 16.73
C ALA A 30 -11.84 0.96 15.34
N GLU A 31 -10.72 1.66 15.23
CA GLU A 31 -9.94 1.80 13.99
C GLU A 31 -9.11 0.55 13.65
N GLY A 32 -9.02 -0.42 14.56
CA GLY A 32 -8.49 -1.75 14.27
C GLY A 32 -7.33 -2.21 15.15
N ARG A 33 -6.84 -1.40 16.10
CA ARG A 33 -5.78 -1.82 17.03
C ARG A 33 -6.19 -3.09 17.80
N ARG A 34 -5.26 -4.05 17.92
CA ARG A 34 -5.49 -5.36 18.58
C ARG A 34 -4.63 -5.59 19.82
N ILE A 35 -3.60 -4.79 20.03
CA ILE A 35 -2.68 -4.89 21.18
C ILE A 35 -2.79 -3.64 22.08
N PRO A 36 -2.47 -3.73 23.38
CA PRO A 36 -2.50 -2.56 24.28
C PRO A 36 -1.54 -1.46 23.83
N ILE A 37 -1.87 -0.20 24.08
CA ILE A 37 -1.09 0.98 23.64
C ILE A 37 0.34 0.92 24.15
N SER A 38 0.55 0.49 25.40
CA SER A 38 1.87 0.38 26.03
C SER A 38 2.84 -0.56 25.30
N LYS A 39 2.32 -1.50 24.50
CA LYS A 39 3.13 -2.43 23.69
C LYS A 39 3.03 -2.13 22.19
N ALA A 40 2.24 -1.15 21.79
CA ALA A 40 2.01 -0.83 20.41
C ALA A 40 3.13 0.07 19.87
N VAL A 41 3.33 0.03 18.56
CA VAL A 41 4.42 0.75 17.88
C VAL A 41 3.83 1.90 17.08
N GLU A 42 4.59 2.98 16.96
CA GLU A 42 4.21 4.10 16.11
C GLU A 42 4.42 3.77 14.63
N ASN A 43 3.37 3.95 13.83
CA ASN A 43 3.40 3.81 12.37
C ASN A 43 4.20 2.59 11.87
N PRO A 44 3.83 1.36 12.29
CA PRO A 44 4.45 0.14 11.77
C PRO A 44 4.13 0.00 10.28
N THR A 45 5.06 -0.53 9.50
CA THR A 45 4.84 -0.87 8.08
C THR A 45 4.74 -2.38 7.89
N ALA A 46 4.05 -2.82 6.85
CA ALA A 46 3.91 -4.26 6.56
C ALA A 46 5.27 -4.93 6.26
N THR A 47 6.22 -4.18 5.67
CA THR A 47 7.58 -4.65 5.42
C THR A 47 8.35 -4.89 6.71
N GLU A 48 8.27 -3.99 7.69
CA GLU A 48 8.92 -4.20 8.99
C GLU A 48 8.37 -5.43 9.72
N ILE A 49 7.04 -5.63 9.66
CA ILE A 49 6.40 -6.81 10.24
C ILE A 49 6.89 -8.09 9.55
N GLN A 50 7.04 -8.06 8.23
CA GLN A 50 7.60 -9.18 7.47
C GLN A 50 9.04 -9.45 7.90
N ASP A 51 9.92 -8.45 7.88
CA ASP A 51 11.34 -8.59 8.17
C ASP A 51 11.54 -9.24 9.55
N VAL A 52 10.84 -8.74 10.58
CA VAL A 52 10.91 -9.26 11.95
C VAL A 52 10.39 -10.68 12.07
N CYS A 53 9.26 -11.00 11.44
CA CYS A 53 8.72 -12.37 11.51
C CYS A 53 9.59 -13.35 10.72
N SER A 54 10.22 -12.91 9.63
CA SER A 54 11.07 -13.74 8.78
C SER A 54 12.38 -14.07 9.48
N GLU A 55 12.94 -13.13 10.23
CA GLU A 55 14.18 -13.30 11.00
C GLU A 55 14.05 -14.42 12.04
N VAL A 56 12.85 -14.63 12.58
CA VAL A 56 12.57 -15.68 13.56
C VAL A 56 12.36 -17.06 12.92
N GLY A 57 12.26 -17.11 11.59
CA GLY A 57 12.00 -18.36 10.87
C GLY A 57 10.52 -18.74 10.76
N LEU A 58 9.60 -17.78 10.93
CA LEU A 58 8.19 -18.02 10.56
C LEU A 58 8.06 -18.03 9.03
N ASN A 59 7.25 -18.95 8.49
CA ASN A 59 6.89 -18.90 7.08
C ASN A 59 5.85 -17.80 6.85
N ILE A 60 6.20 -16.81 6.04
CA ILE A 60 5.40 -15.61 5.82
C ILE A 60 5.42 -15.15 4.37
N PHE A 61 4.32 -14.51 3.96
CA PHE A 61 4.25 -13.81 2.69
C PHE A 61 3.65 -12.40 2.85
N LEU A 62 4.18 -11.45 2.07
CA LEU A 62 3.72 -10.06 2.07
C LEU A 62 2.87 -9.77 0.84
N GLU A 63 1.62 -9.38 1.07
CA GLU A 63 0.73 -8.86 0.03
C GLU A 63 0.77 -7.33 0.05
N LYS A 64 1.72 -6.73 -0.67
CA LYS A 64 2.01 -5.29 -0.66
C LYS A 64 0.83 -4.38 -1.00
N ASN A 65 -0.08 -4.85 -1.85
CA ASN A 65 -1.19 -4.05 -2.38
C ASN A 65 -2.52 -4.26 -1.63
N LYS A 66 -2.55 -5.10 -0.59
CA LYS A 66 -3.79 -5.33 0.18
C LYS A 66 -3.98 -4.23 1.20
N MET A 67 -5.20 -3.71 1.28
CA MET A 67 -5.56 -2.63 2.20
C MET A 67 -6.44 -3.17 3.33
N TYR A 68 -6.32 -2.57 4.52
CA TYR A 68 -7.20 -2.88 5.63
C TYR A 68 -8.54 -2.16 5.45
N SER A 69 -9.67 -2.85 5.66
CA SER A 69 -10.99 -2.29 5.37
C SER A 69 -11.33 -1.02 6.17
N ARG A 70 -10.73 -0.84 7.36
CA ARG A 70 -10.94 0.36 8.18
C ARG A 70 -9.85 1.42 7.99
N GLU A 71 -8.85 1.16 7.15
CA GLU A 71 -7.83 2.14 6.81
C GLU A 71 -8.35 3.04 5.69
N TRP A 72 -8.44 4.33 5.98
CA TRP A 72 -8.89 5.33 5.01
C TRP A 72 -7.73 5.86 4.17
N ASN A 73 -6.51 5.91 4.74
CA ASN A 73 -5.34 6.43 4.06
C ASN A 73 -4.81 5.39 3.04
N ARG A 74 -4.68 5.81 1.77
CA ARG A 74 -4.23 4.98 0.65
C ARG A 74 -2.73 5.08 0.36
N ASP A 75 -1.97 5.78 1.20
CA ASP A 75 -0.54 5.92 1.03
C ASP A 75 0.17 4.56 1.12
N VAL A 76 1.34 4.50 0.47
CA VAL A 76 2.19 3.32 0.38
C VAL A 76 2.60 2.76 1.76
N HIS A 77 2.62 3.61 2.78
CA HIS A 77 3.02 3.23 4.14
C HIS A 77 1.93 2.47 4.91
N TYR A 78 0.65 2.68 4.58
CA TYR A 78 -0.49 2.06 5.27
C TYR A 78 -1.03 0.83 4.54
N ARG A 79 -0.64 0.62 3.28
CA ARG A 79 -0.93 -0.61 2.55
C ARG A 79 -0.02 -1.76 2.98
N GLY A 80 -0.54 -2.97 2.79
CA GLY A 80 0.17 -4.22 3.02
C GLY A 80 -0.57 -5.12 3.99
N ARG A 81 -0.51 -6.43 3.70
CA ARG A 81 -0.99 -7.49 4.59
C ARG A 81 0.09 -8.56 4.69
N VAL A 82 0.46 -8.89 5.91
CA VAL A 82 1.38 -10.00 6.18
C VAL A 82 0.56 -11.22 6.49
N ARG A 83 0.93 -12.34 5.87
CA ARG A 83 0.28 -13.62 6.06
C ARG A 83 1.26 -14.58 6.70
N VAL A 84 0.88 -15.16 7.83
CA VAL A 84 1.78 -15.96 8.67
C VAL A 84 1.25 -17.38 8.82
N GLN A 85 2.12 -18.36 8.60
CA GLN A 85 1.84 -19.74 8.93
C GLN A 85 2.04 -19.98 10.42
N LEU A 86 0.98 -20.40 11.12
CA LEU A 86 1.10 -20.83 12.52
C LEU A 86 1.16 -22.34 12.67
N LYS A 87 0.56 -23.08 11.72
CA LYS A 87 0.40 -24.53 11.81
C LYS A 87 0.95 -25.22 10.57
N GLN A 88 1.63 -26.34 10.79
CA GLN A 88 2.09 -27.27 9.77
C GLN A 88 0.93 -28.16 9.29
N GLU A 89 1.12 -28.93 8.23
CA GLU A 89 0.08 -29.77 7.60
C GLU A 89 -0.56 -30.79 8.54
N ASP A 90 0.23 -31.32 9.48
CA ASP A 90 -0.16 -32.23 10.56
C ASP A 90 -1.02 -31.55 11.65
N GLY A 91 -1.13 -30.21 11.62
CA GLY A 91 -1.83 -29.40 12.62
C GLY A 91 -0.97 -28.96 13.81
N SER A 92 0.29 -29.38 13.90
CA SER A 92 1.24 -28.93 14.91
C SER A 92 1.63 -27.47 14.68
N LEU A 93 2.11 -26.78 15.72
CA LEU A 93 2.56 -25.40 15.60
C LEU A 93 3.91 -25.36 14.86
N CYS A 94 4.10 -24.38 13.97
CA CYS A 94 5.39 -24.16 13.31
C CYS A 94 6.49 -23.80 14.32
N LEU A 95 6.16 -22.93 15.28
CA LEU A 95 7.05 -22.55 16.37
C LEU A 95 6.26 -22.53 17.68
N VAL A 96 6.76 -23.23 18.69
CA VAL A 96 6.11 -23.35 20.01
C VAL A 96 5.95 -22.01 20.72
N GLN A 97 6.84 -21.06 20.45
CA GLN A 97 6.79 -19.70 20.99
C GLN A 97 5.61 -18.87 20.45
N PHE A 98 4.99 -19.29 19.34
CA PHE A 98 3.89 -18.59 18.70
C PHE A 98 2.62 -19.45 18.61
N PRO A 99 1.96 -19.71 19.75
CA PRO A 99 0.71 -20.48 19.75
C PRO A 99 -0.48 -19.73 19.12
N SER A 100 -0.40 -18.39 19.04
CA SER A 100 -1.53 -17.56 18.61
C SER A 100 -1.13 -16.40 17.70
N CYS A 101 -2.12 -15.85 17.00
CA CYS A 101 -1.95 -14.60 16.27
C CYS A 101 -1.53 -13.44 17.19
N LYS A 102 -2.05 -13.42 18.42
CA LYS A 102 -1.73 -12.37 19.41
C LYS A 102 -0.27 -12.43 19.86
N SER A 103 0.31 -13.61 20.04
CA SER A 103 1.73 -13.76 20.38
C SER A 103 2.64 -13.24 19.27
N VAL A 104 2.31 -13.50 18.00
CA VAL A 104 3.07 -12.96 16.86
C VAL A 104 2.98 -11.43 16.82
N MET A 105 1.78 -10.87 17.02
CA MET A 105 1.59 -9.42 17.05
C MET A 105 2.39 -8.73 18.16
N LEU A 106 2.38 -9.29 19.38
CA LEU A 106 3.14 -8.75 20.50
C LEU A 106 4.65 -8.83 20.27
N TYR A 107 5.13 -9.94 19.74
CA TYR A 107 6.54 -10.11 19.39
C TYR A 107 6.98 -9.10 18.32
N ALA A 108 6.23 -8.98 17.23
CA ALA A 108 6.53 -8.02 16.18
C ALA A 108 6.60 -6.59 16.74
N ALA A 109 5.64 -6.22 17.60
CA ALA A 109 5.62 -4.91 18.22
C ALA A 109 6.82 -4.64 19.16
N GLU A 110 7.36 -5.67 19.81
CA GLU A 110 8.54 -5.52 20.66
C GLU A 110 9.84 -5.34 19.86
N ILE A 111 9.96 -6.00 18.71
CA ILE A 111 11.21 -6.02 17.93
C ILE A 111 11.28 -4.90 16.90
N ILE A 112 10.16 -4.45 16.33
CA ILE A 112 10.14 -3.37 15.32
C ILE A 112 10.90 -2.11 15.79
N PRO A 113 10.73 -1.59 17.02
CA PRO A 113 11.49 -0.43 17.51
C PRO A 113 13.01 -0.67 17.59
N LYS A 114 13.44 -1.93 17.71
CA LYS A 114 14.85 -2.34 17.81
C LYS A 114 15.51 -2.50 16.43
N LEU A 115 14.76 -2.38 15.33
CA LEU A 115 15.30 -2.50 13.98
C LEU A 115 16.29 -1.35 13.67
N LYS A 116 17.44 -1.71 13.08
CA LYS A 116 18.51 -0.77 12.70
C LYS A 116 18.00 0.41 11.85
N ARG A 117 17.05 0.16 10.95
CA ARG A 117 16.44 1.17 10.07
C ARG A 117 15.67 2.25 10.84
N ARG A 118 15.11 1.94 12.01
CA ARG A 118 14.45 2.93 12.88
C ARG A 118 15.45 3.69 13.74
N THR A 119 16.47 3.00 14.26
CA THR A 119 17.51 3.63 15.08
C THR A 119 18.28 4.71 14.32
N GLN A 120 18.51 4.54 13.01
CA GLN A 120 19.19 5.55 12.18
C GLN A 120 18.34 6.78 11.84
N LYS A 121 17.01 6.70 11.88
CA LYS A 121 16.12 7.82 11.53
C LYS A 121 16.04 8.90 12.62
N THR A 122 16.44 8.59 13.85
CA THR A 122 16.47 9.54 14.97
C THR A 122 17.59 10.60 14.83
N GLY A 123 18.44 10.51 13.79
CA GLY A 123 19.48 11.49 13.47
C GLY A 123 19.14 12.48 12.35
N GLY A 124 17.92 12.46 11.79
CA GLY A 124 17.53 13.34 10.69
C GLY A 124 16.14 13.89 10.91
N GLY A 125 16.06 15.17 11.27
CA GLY A 125 14.81 15.89 11.51
C GLY A 125 13.86 15.87 10.31
N ASP A 126 12.59 16.14 10.63
CA ASP A 126 11.51 16.37 9.67
C ASP A 126 11.99 17.13 8.42
N GLN A 127 11.91 16.48 7.26
CA GLN A 127 11.76 17.21 6.01
C GLN A 127 10.31 17.14 5.59
N SER A 128 9.53 17.98 6.27
CA SER A 128 8.37 18.63 5.66
C SER A 128 8.87 19.54 4.53
N LEU A 129 8.30 19.33 3.34
CA LEU A 129 8.07 20.30 2.26
C LEU A 129 9.06 21.48 2.14
N GLN A 130 9.89 21.47 1.09
CA GLN A 130 10.24 22.72 0.42
C GLN A 130 10.29 22.56 -1.10
N GLN A 131 9.26 23.14 -1.71
CA GLN A 131 9.10 23.45 -3.12
C GLN A 131 10.12 24.53 -3.48
N GLY A 132 10.99 24.25 -4.46
CA GLY A 132 11.96 25.20 -5.00
C GLY A 132 11.70 25.43 -6.48
N GLU A 133 11.26 26.65 -6.80
CA GLU A 133 11.12 27.18 -8.15
C GLU A 133 12.47 27.23 -8.88
N GLY A 134 12.46 27.01 -10.20
CA GLY A 134 13.68 27.02 -11.00
C GLY A 134 13.41 26.87 -12.50
N SER A 135 12.82 27.89 -13.10
CA SER A 135 12.60 28.04 -14.54
C SER A 135 13.90 27.99 -15.35
N LYS A 136 14.06 27.03 -16.27
CA LYS A 136 14.88 27.22 -17.49
C LYS A 136 14.23 26.59 -18.73
N LYS A 137 13.83 27.50 -19.61
CA LYS A 137 13.36 27.43 -21.00
C LYS A 137 14.31 26.64 -21.93
N ARG A 138 13.72 25.81 -22.81
CA ARG A 138 14.14 25.39 -24.19
C ARG A 138 13.32 24.13 -24.54
N GLU A 139 12.79 23.86 -25.72
CA GLU A 139 12.57 24.54 -27.00
C GLU A 139 11.59 23.59 -27.73
N ARG A 140 10.59 24.15 -28.41
CA ARG A 140 9.48 23.41 -29.03
C ARG A 140 9.92 22.87 -30.39
N LYS A 141 9.80 21.55 -30.63
CA LYS A 141 9.92 20.96 -31.97
C LYS A 141 8.71 20.06 -32.22
N GLU A 142 7.85 20.53 -33.10
CA GLU A 142 6.62 19.91 -33.57
C GLU A 142 6.90 18.94 -34.72
N LYS A 143 6.19 17.80 -34.74
CA LYS A 143 5.88 16.84 -35.82
C LYS A 143 5.18 15.65 -35.14
N GLU A 144 4.13 15.02 -35.61
CA GLU A 144 3.38 15.05 -36.87
C GLU A 144 2.05 14.34 -36.59
N VAL A 145 1.04 14.74 -37.33
CA VAL A 145 -0.37 14.35 -37.23
C VAL A 145 -0.55 12.88 -37.61
N THR A 146 -1.21 12.09 -36.77
CA THR A 146 -1.83 10.82 -37.19
C THR A 146 -3.33 11.03 -37.34
N SER A 147 -3.74 10.98 -38.60
CA SER A 147 -5.10 11.07 -39.13
C SER A 147 -6.01 9.95 -38.61
N TYR A 148 -7.28 10.25 -38.35
CA TYR A 148 -8.40 9.30 -38.49
C TYR A 148 -9.75 10.05 -38.54
N GLN A 149 -10.30 10.15 -39.77
CA GLN A 149 -11.71 10.15 -40.21
C GLN A 149 -12.74 11.10 -39.54
N HIS A 150 -13.71 11.73 -40.23
CA HIS A 150 -14.44 11.37 -41.44
C HIS A 150 -15.19 12.62 -41.99
N GLN A 151 -15.08 12.85 -43.30
CA GLN A 151 -16.21 13.06 -44.24
C GLN A 151 -17.34 14.04 -43.88
N VAL A 152 -17.33 15.25 -44.47
CA VAL A 152 -18.55 15.88 -45.04
C VAL A 152 -18.21 16.68 -46.30
N CYS A 153 -18.89 16.31 -47.39
CA CYS A 153 -19.04 16.98 -48.69
C CYS A 153 -19.51 18.44 -48.49
N GLY A 154 -18.85 19.47 -49.04
CA GLY A 154 -19.07 19.92 -50.41
C GLY A 154 -20.31 20.83 -50.52
N THR A 155 -20.13 22.12 -50.80
CA THR A 155 -20.86 22.90 -51.81
C THR A 155 -20.54 24.40 -51.72
N THR A 156 -20.22 24.95 -52.89
CA THR A 156 -20.06 26.34 -53.32
C THR A 156 -21.32 27.19 -53.08
N VAL A 157 -21.19 28.52 -52.85
CA VAL A 157 -21.55 29.57 -53.84
C VAL A 157 -21.36 31.03 -53.33
N ARG A 158 -20.62 31.79 -54.15
CA ARG A 158 -20.87 33.14 -54.70
C ARG A 158 -20.77 34.42 -53.86
N ASP A 159 -19.94 35.29 -54.40
CA ASP A 159 -19.72 36.71 -54.17
C ASP A 159 -20.99 37.58 -54.31
N MET A 160 -20.99 38.73 -53.61
CA MET A 160 -21.59 39.98 -54.10
C MET A 160 -20.83 41.18 -53.50
N ASN A 161 -20.18 41.92 -54.40
CA ASN A 161 -19.68 43.28 -54.20
C ASN A 161 -20.82 44.23 -53.79
N GLY A 162 -20.49 45.33 -53.09
CA GLY A 162 -21.44 46.44 -52.92
C GLY A 162 -20.96 47.56 -52.01
N VAL A 163 -20.10 48.44 -52.53
CA VAL A 163 -19.73 49.73 -51.94
C VAL A 163 -20.86 50.74 -52.17
N SER A 164 -21.28 51.50 -51.15
CA SER A 164 -21.64 52.93 -51.27
C SER A 164 -22.02 53.56 -49.91
N ASN A 165 -21.40 54.71 -49.63
CA ASN A 165 -21.61 55.60 -48.50
C ASN A 165 -22.94 56.35 -48.58
N LEU A 166 -23.45 56.76 -47.41
CA LEU A 166 -24.33 57.92 -47.24
C LEU A 166 -23.69 58.90 -46.27
N TYR A 167 -23.51 60.13 -46.77
CA TYR A 167 -22.98 61.38 -46.20
C TYR A 167 -21.45 61.51 -46.02
#